data_AF-A0A919NWT5-F1
#
_entry.id   AF-A0A919NWT5-F1
#
_cell.length_a   1.000
_cell.length_b   1.000
_cell.length_c   1.000
_cell.angle_alpha   90.00
_cell.angle_beta   90.00
_cell.angle_gamma   90.00
#
_symmetry.space_group_name_H-M   'P 1'
#
loop_
_entity.id
_entity.type
_entity.pdbx_description
1 polymer ?
#
loop_
_entity_poly.entity_id
_entity_poly.type
_entity_poly.pdbx_seq_one_letter_code
_entity_poly.pdbx_strand_id
1 'polypeptide(L)'
;MPASVLAYLRSPGLMPLWTSVHSRLSRNGRVASGRLTVTELDFAQRDALSHLLKQVVGPQHRVDLAHLNSLLLESAAGLGLLDVVEAVVGPVPDRRANASAARAHRTLLREQASAALSVAGLADRSWAPTWIDLAWRHGTDQAAVALG
;
A
#
# COMPACT_ATOMS: atom_id res chain seq x y z
N MET A 1 21.14 -1.18 6.53
CA MET A 1 21.13 -2.46 7.28
C MET A 1 22.31 -3.34 6.85
N PRO A 2 23.06 -3.96 7.78
CA PRO A 2 24.16 -4.87 7.47
C PRO A 2 23.72 -6.14 6.72
N ALA A 3 24.59 -6.72 5.90
CA ALA A 3 24.28 -7.90 5.07
C ALA A 3 23.97 -9.17 5.91
N SER A 4 24.66 -9.37 7.04
CA SER A 4 24.39 -10.47 7.96
C SER A 4 23.01 -10.37 8.60
N VAL A 5 22.58 -9.15 8.95
CA VAL A 5 21.23 -8.88 9.47
C VAL A 5 20.19 -9.16 8.40
N LEU A 6 20.41 -8.71 7.16
CA LEU A 6 19.52 -9.02 6.04
C LEU A 6 19.41 -10.53 5.79
N ALA A 7 20.52 -11.26 5.87
CA ALA A 7 20.54 -12.72 5.72
C ALA A 7 19.73 -13.42 6.83
N TYR A 8 19.87 -12.98 8.08
CA TYR A 8 19.04 -13.47 9.18
C TYR A 8 17.56 -13.17 8.96
N LEU A 9 17.21 -11.94 8.56
CA LEU A 9 15.82 -11.56 8.30
C LEU A 9 15.22 -12.31 7.10
N ARG A 10 16.03 -12.68 6.11
CA ARG A 10 15.65 -13.55 4.98
C ARG A 10 15.67 -15.03 5.29
N SER A 11 15.99 -15.43 6.53
CA SER A 11 16.02 -16.85 6.90
C SER A 11 14.64 -17.50 6.72
N PRO A 12 14.59 -18.78 6.32
CA PRO A 12 13.31 -19.48 6.12
C PRO A 12 12.38 -19.44 7.33
N GLY A 13 12.94 -19.43 8.55
CA GLY A 13 12.18 -19.37 9.79
C GLY A 13 11.37 -18.08 9.97
N LEU A 14 11.80 -16.96 9.37
CA LEU A 14 11.09 -15.67 9.46
C LEU A 14 10.20 -15.37 8.25
N MET A 15 10.33 -16.12 7.15
CA MET A 15 9.57 -15.83 5.93
C MET A 15 8.04 -15.91 6.07
N PRO A 16 7.45 -16.84 6.84
CA PRO A 16 6.00 -16.84 7.07
C PRO A 16 5.49 -15.55 7.74
N LEU A 17 6.27 -15.00 8.68
CA LEU A 17 5.97 -13.72 9.31
C LEU A 17 6.01 -12.59 8.27
N TRP A 18 7.09 -12.47 7.51
CA TRP A 18 7.25 -11.38 6.54
C TRP A 18 6.21 -11.42 5.43
N THR A 19 5.88 -12.60 4.93
CA THR A 19 4.81 -12.77 3.93
C THR A 19 3.45 -12.32 4.49
N SER A 20 3.16 -12.67 5.75
CA SER A 20 1.92 -12.27 6.41
C SER A 20 1.86 -10.76 6.66
N VAL A 21 2.96 -10.15 7.09
CA VAL A 21 3.07 -8.70 7.27
C VAL A 21 2.96 -7.97 5.93
N HIS A 22 3.64 -8.44 4.88
CA HIS A 22 3.55 -7.86 3.53
C HIS A 22 2.11 -7.85 3.03
N SER A 23 1.40 -8.98 3.17
CA SER A 23 -0.02 -9.08 2.79
C SER A 23 -0.89 -8.10 3.60
N ARG A 24 -0.61 -7.95 4.90
CA ARG A 24 -1.33 -7.01 5.76
C ARG A 24 -1.09 -5.55 5.35
N LEU A 25 0.15 -5.15 5.13
CA LEU A 25 0.52 -3.79 4.71
C LEU A 25 -0.04 -3.46 3.32
N SER A 26 -0.02 -4.43 2.41
CA SER A 26 -0.60 -4.30 1.07
C SER A 26 -2.12 -4.06 1.09
N ARG A 27 -2.83 -4.65 2.07
CA ARG A 27 -4.28 -4.45 2.26
C ARG A 27 -4.60 -3.16 3.00
N ASN A 28 -3.78 -2.76 3.96
CA ASN A 28 -4.07 -1.66 4.88
C ASN A 28 -3.39 -0.33 4.51
N GLY A 29 -2.67 -0.26 3.39
CA GLY A 29 -2.04 0.97 2.89
C GLY A 29 -0.77 1.34 3.64
N ARG A 30 0.16 0.38 3.80
CA ARG A 30 1.51 0.58 4.36
C ARG A 30 1.57 1.01 5.85
N VAL A 31 0.46 0.92 6.59
CA VAL A 31 0.43 1.23 8.03
C VAL A 31 0.70 -0.01 8.89
N ALA A 32 1.78 0.03 9.67
CA ALA A 32 2.17 -1.01 10.62
C ALA A 32 1.36 -0.94 11.93
N SER A 33 0.06 -1.25 11.88
CA SER A 33 -0.82 -1.17 13.05
C SER A 33 -1.63 -2.44 13.31
N GLY A 34 -2.00 -2.62 14.57
CA GLY A 34 -2.78 -3.75 15.06
C GLY A 34 -1.93 -4.99 15.30
N ARG A 35 -2.60 -6.14 15.32
CA ARG A 35 -1.98 -7.42 15.65
C ARG A 35 -2.18 -8.43 14.53
N LEU A 36 -1.16 -9.23 14.29
CA LEU A 36 -1.13 -10.33 13.34
C LEU A 36 -1.00 -11.64 14.12
N THR A 37 -1.83 -12.64 13.81
CA THR A 37 -1.67 -13.97 14.37
C THR A 37 -0.91 -14.83 13.36
N VAL A 38 0.17 -15.47 13.82
CA VAL A 38 0.90 -16.48 13.06
C VAL A 38 0.60 -17.83 13.71
N THR A 39 0.22 -18.81 12.89
CA THR A 39 -0.22 -20.15 13.32
C THR A 39 0.66 -21.22 12.71
N GLU A 40 0.56 -22.45 13.23
CA GLU A 40 1.23 -23.64 12.69
C GLU A 40 2.76 -23.48 12.60
N LEU A 41 3.35 -22.74 13.54
CA LEU A 41 4.78 -22.51 13.56
C LEU A 41 5.54 -23.79 13.90
N ASP A 42 6.45 -24.20 13.02
CA ASP A 42 7.39 -25.29 13.28
C ASP A 42 8.43 -24.89 14.34
N PHE A 43 9.34 -25.80 14.71
CA PHE A 43 10.37 -25.51 15.71
C PHE A 43 11.34 -24.39 15.25
N ALA A 44 11.80 -24.42 14.00
CA ALA A 44 12.77 -23.45 13.49
C ALA A 44 12.16 -22.05 13.36
N GLN A 45 10.89 -21.97 12.96
CA GLN A 45 10.14 -20.72 12.90
C GLN A 45 9.90 -20.15 14.30
N ARG A 46 9.54 -20.99 15.28
CA ARG A 46 9.39 -20.55 16.67
C ARG A 46 10.69 -20.02 17.25
N ASP A 47 11.81 -20.71 17.02
CA ASP A 47 13.13 -20.27 17.48
C ASP A 47 13.51 -18.92 16.86
N ALA A 48 13.37 -18.80 15.54
CA ALA A 48 13.68 -17.57 14.82
C ALA A 48 12.80 -16.39 15.28
N LEU A 49 11.48 -16.60 15.42
CA LEU A 49 10.57 -15.58 15.94
C LEU A 49 10.88 -15.24 17.40
N SER A 50 11.28 -16.21 18.21
CA SER A 50 11.61 -15.97 19.62
C SER A 50 12.82 -15.05 19.75
N HIS A 51 13.85 -15.28 18.94
CA HIS A 51 15.02 -14.40 18.86
C HIS A 51 14.65 -12.99 18.38
N LEU A 52 13.83 -12.87 17.34
CA LEU A 52 13.41 -11.58 16.81
C LEU A 52 12.58 -10.78 17.82
N LEU A 53 11.64 -11.44 18.49
CA LEU A 53 10.70 -10.82 19.42
C LEU A 53 11.25 -10.72 20.84
N LYS A 54 12.43 -11.29 21.12
CA LYS A 54 13.05 -11.38 22.45
C LYS A 54 12.10 -11.99 23.50
N GLN A 55 11.30 -12.96 23.11
CA GLN A 55 10.32 -13.65 23.98
C GLN A 55 10.06 -15.06 23.48
N VAL A 56 9.54 -15.95 24.32
CA VAL A 56 9.19 -17.32 23.92
C VAL A 56 7.96 -17.32 23.02
N VAL A 57 8.07 -17.99 21.87
CA VAL A 57 7.00 -18.09 20.86
C VAL A 57 6.45 -19.51 20.80
N GLY A 58 5.13 -19.64 20.99
CA GLY A 58 4.41 -20.91 20.86
C GLY A 58 4.09 -21.26 19.40
N PRO A 59 3.45 -22.42 19.15
CA PRO A 59 3.00 -22.83 17.82
C PRO A 59 2.01 -21.86 17.15
N GLN A 60 1.30 -21.09 17.99
CA GLN A 60 0.50 -19.95 17.58
C GLN A 60 0.92 -18.74 18.42
N HIS A 61 1.15 -17.60 17.77
CA HIS A 61 1.57 -16.39 18.45
C HIS A 61 0.93 -15.15 17.84
N ARG A 62 0.59 -14.19 18.69
CA ARG A 62 0.03 -12.90 18.28
C ARG A 62 1.11 -11.83 18.34
N VAL A 63 1.47 -11.30 17.18
CA VAL A 63 2.49 -10.28 17.00
C VAL A 63 1.82 -8.91 16.94
N ASP A 64 2.22 -8.02 17.84
CA ASP A 64 1.86 -6.60 17.75
C ASP A 64 2.81 -5.90 16.76
N LEU A 65 2.26 -5.29 15.71
CA LEU A 65 3.05 -4.71 14.64
C LEU A 65 3.78 -3.43 15.06
N ALA A 66 3.22 -2.67 16.01
CA ALA A 66 3.89 -1.48 16.53
C ALA A 66 5.09 -1.88 17.38
N HIS A 67 4.93 -2.91 18.22
CA HIS A 67 6.02 -3.46 19.01
C HIS A 67 7.13 -4.06 18.13
N LEU A 68 6.76 -4.86 17.12
CA LEU A 68 7.72 -5.40 16.14
C LEU A 68 8.48 -4.29 15.42
N ASN A 69 7.80 -3.20 15.03
CA ASN A 69 8.44 -2.05 14.42
C ASN A 69 9.50 -1.41 15.35
N SER A 70 9.18 -1.21 16.63
CA SER A 70 10.15 -0.70 17.61
C SER A 70 11.35 -1.63 17.76
N LEU A 71 11.12 -2.94 17.87
CA LEU A 71 12.22 -3.92 17.96
C LEU A 71 13.15 -3.87 16.75
N LEU A 72 12.62 -3.67 15.54
CA LEU A 72 13.43 -3.56 14.32
C LEU A 72 14.25 -2.26 14.29
N LEU A 73 13.65 -1.14 14.70
CA LEU A 73 14.32 0.15 14.81
C LEU A 73 15.47 0.12 15.84
N GLU A 74 15.25 -0.54 16.97
CA GLU A 74 16.24 -0.69 18.05
C GLU A 74 17.29 -1.79 17.75
N SER A 75 17.07 -2.62 16.75
CA SER A 75 18.01 -3.68 16.36
C SER A 75 19.13 -3.16 15.46
N ALA A 76 20.09 -4.03 15.16
CA ALA A 76 21.13 -3.78 14.16
C ALA A 76 20.57 -3.53 12.74
N ALA A 77 19.29 -3.80 12.48
CA ALA A 77 18.65 -3.40 11.23
C ALA A 77 18.55 -1.88 11.10
N GLY A 78 18.17 -1.19 12.19
CA GLY A 78 17.96 0.25 12.23
C GLY A 78 16.87 0.76 11.28
N LEU A 79 15.94 -0.12 10.89
CA LEU A 79 14.91 0.15 9.88
C LEU A 79 13.52 -0.13 10.42
N GLY A 80 12.52 0.60 9.92
CA GLY A 80 11.13 0.36 10.25
C GLY A 80 10.60 -0.94 9.60
N LEU A 81 9.46 -1.42 10.09
CA LEU A 81 8.84 -2.66 9.63
C LEU A 81 8.57 -2.66 8.12
N LEU A 82 8.11 -1.53 7.57
CA LEU A 82 7.84 -1.40 6.14
C LEU A 82 9.11 -1.58 5.30
N ASP A 83 10.19 -0.88 5.66
CA ASP A 83 11.46 -0.95 4.93
C ASP A 83 12.09 -2.35 5.00
N VAL A 84 11.99 -3.00 6.17
CA VAL A 84 12.45 -4.38 6.35
C VAL A 84 11.66 -5.33 5.45
N VAL A 85 10.34 -5.20 5.42
CA VAL A 85 9.47 -6.04 4.58
C VAL A 85 9.76 -5.81 3.10
N GLU A 86 9.96 -4.56 2.67
CA GLU A 86 10.32 -4.25 1.29
C GLU A 86 11.70 -4.79 0.90
N ALA A 87 12.66 -4.78 1.83
CA ALA A 87 13.98 -5.36 1.62
C ALA A 87 13.97 -6.90 1.57
N VAL A 88 13.06 -7.56 2.30
CA VAL A 88 12.99 -9.02 2.42
C VAL A 88 12.08 -9.66 1.38
N VAL A 89 10.86 -9.14 1.21
CA VAL A 89 9.82 -9.72 0.35
C VAL A 89 9.69 -8.96 -0.97
N GLY A 90 9.92 -7.65 -0.95
CA GLY A 90 9.75 -6.76 -2.10
C GLY A 90 8.69 -5.66 -1.87
N PRO A 91 8.49 -4.77 -2.85
CA PRO A 91 7.70 -3.55 -2.71
C PRO A 91 6.27 -3.79 -2.19
N VAL A 92 5.79 -2.90 -1.32
CA VAL A 92 4.41 -2.92 -0.82
C VAL A 92 3.58 -1.86 -1.55
N PRO A 93 2.53 -2.22 -2.31
CA PRO A 93 1.73 -1.24 -3.05
C PRO A 93 1.07 -0.20 -2.14
N ASP A 94 1.25 1.09 -2.43
CA ASP A 94 0.49 2.17 -1.79
C ASP A 94 -0.84 2.41 -2.51
N ARG A 95 -1.81 1.52 -2.27
CA ARG A 95 -3.12 1.61 -2.94
C ARG A 95 -3.85 2.93 -2.65
N ARG A 96 -3.65 3.52 -1.46
CA ARG A 96 -4.33 4.76 -1.07
C ARG A 96 -3.72 5.96 -1.79
N ALA A 97 -2.39 6.08 -1.80
CA ALA A 97 -1.71 7.10 -2.59
C ALA A 97 -2.04 6.95 -4.07
N ASN A 98 -2.04 5.73 -4.61
CA ASN A 98 -2.38 5.47 -6.01
C ASN A 98 -3.83 5.88 -6.34
N ALA A 99 -4.79 5.56 -5.47
CA ALA A 99 -6.19 5.96 -5.66
C ALA A 99 -6.39 7.49 -5.54
N SER A 100 -5.69 8.12 -4.60
CA SER A 100 -5.69 9.57 -4.43
C SER A 100 -5.10 10.28 -5.65
N ALA A 101 -3.93 9.82 -6.13
CA ALA A 101 -3.27 10.33 -7.33
C ALA A 101 -4.15 10.17 -8.57
N ALA A 102 -4.78 9.01 -8.76
CA ALA A 102 -5.71 8.79 -9.86
C ALA A 102 -6.95 9.71 -9.78
N ARG A 103 -7.47 10.00 -8.58
CA ARG A 103 -8.56 10.97 -8.40
C ARG A 103 -8.10 12.39 -8.71
N ALA A 104 -6.96 12.82 -8.17
CA ALA A 104 -6.39 14.13 -8.44
C ALA A 104 -6.12 14.34 -9.94
N HIS A 105 -5.58 13.33 -10.62
CA HIS A 105 -5.34 13.39 -12.06
C HIS A 105 -6.64 13.56 -12.86
N ARG A 106 -7.72 12.82 -12.52
CA ARG A 106 -9.04 13.02 -13.14
C ARG A 106 -9.60 14.41 -12.90
N THR A 107 -9.45 14.95 -11.68
CA THR A 107 -9.86 16.33 -11.36
C THR A 107 -9.11 17.34 -12.23
N LEU A 108 -7.79 17.21 -12.33
CA LEU A 108 -6.95 18.09 -13.17
C LEU A 108 -7.36 18.05 -14.64
N LEU A 109 -7.54 16.85 -15.21
CA LEU A 109 -7.97 16.71 -16.61
C LEU A 109 -9.36 17.35 -16.84
N ARG A 110 -10.26 17.25 -15.86
CA ARG A 110 -11.58 17.86 -15.93
C ARG A 110 -11.52 19.38 -15.86
N GLU A 111 -10.68 19.93 -14.99
CA GLU A 111 -10.41 21.37 -14.92
C GLU A 111 -9.81 21.89 -16.22
N GLN A 112 -8.84 21.17 -16.80
CA GLN A 112 -8.24 21.50 -18.10
C GLN A 112 -9.26 21.49 -19.23
N ALA A 113 -10.16 20.49 -19.28
CA ALA A 113 -11.21 20.43 -20.29
C ALA A 113 -12.20 21.61 -20.15
N SER A 114 -12.64 21.94 -18.94
CA SER A 114 -13.49 23.12 -18.68
C SER A 114 -12.79 24.43 -19.07
N ALA A 115 -11.50 24.56 -18.76
CA ALA A 115 -10.71 25.72 -19.15
C ALA A 115 -10.59 25.83 -20.68
N ALA A 116 -10.36 24.72 -21.38
CA ALA A 116 -10.30 24.70 -22.84
C ALA A 116 -11.62 25.14 -23.49
N LEU A 117 -12.77 24.68 -22.97
CA LEU A 117 -14.08 25.14 -23.44
C LEU A 117 -14.29 26.64 -23.18
N SER A 118 -13.79 27.15 -22.06
CA SER A 118 -13.86 28.58 -21.72
C SER A 118 -13.03 29.42 -22.68
N VAL A 119 -11.78 29.01 -22.96
CA VAL A 119 -10.90 29.68 -23.94
C VAL A 119 -11.49 29.65 -25.35
N ALA A 120 -12.17 28.57 -25.71
CA ALA A 120 -12.86 28.45 -27.00
C ALA A 120 -14.17 29.25 -27.09
N GLY A 121 -14.58 29.97 -26.03
CA GLY A 121 -15.85 30.71 -25.99
C GLY A 121 -17.09 29.80 -25.95
N LEU A 122 -16.92 28.55 -25.52
CA LEU A 122 -17.98 27.53 -25.47
C LEU A 122 -18.56 27.36 -24.06
N ALA A 123 -18.01 28.02 -23.04
CA ALA A 123 -18.46 27.89 -21.65
C ALA A 123 -19.92 28.34 -21.44
N ASP A 124 -20.38 29.35 -22.17
CA ASP A 124 -21.75 29.88 -22.06
C ASP A 124 -22.79 29.02 -22.83
N ARG A 125 -22.33 27.97 -23.52
CA ARG A 125 -23.24 27.05 -24.20
C ARG A 125 -23.91 26.14 -23.18
N SER A 126 -25.24 26.11 -23.17
CA SER A 126 -26.04 25.26 -22.28
C SER A 126 -25.72 23.76 -22.39
N TRP A 127 -25.19 23.30 -23.52
CA TRP A 127 -24.77 21.92 -23.73
C TRP A 127 -23.40 21.59 -23.11
N ALA A 128 -22.53 22.58 -22.85
CA ALA A 128 -21.14 22.36 -22.46
C ALA A 128 -20.96 21.68 -21.10
N PRO A 129 -21.68 22.08 -20.01
CA PRO A 129 -21.60 21.38 -18.73
C PRO A 129 -22.08 19.93 -18.83
N THR A 130 -23.15 19.68 -19.58
CA THR A 130 -23.74 18.35 -19.80
C THR A 130 -22.80 17.46 -20.61
N TRP A 131 -22.16 18.00 -21.64
CA TRP A 131 -21.17 17.28 -22.44
C TRP A 131 -19.98 16.81 -21.62
N ILE A 132 -19.41 17.70 -20.79
CA ILE A 132 -18.33 17.34 -19.87
C ILE A 132 -18.78 16.18 -18.98
N ASP A 133 -19.96 16.27 -18.38
CA ASP A 133 -20.45 15.23 -17.45
C ASP A 133 -20.64 13.87 -18.12
N LEU A 134 -21.15 13.85 -19.35
CA LEU A 134 -21.32 12.64 -20.13
C LEU A 134 -19.98 12.06 -20.58
N ALA A 135 -19.04 12.90 -21.03
CA ALA A 135 -17.72 12.46 -21.46
C ALA A 135 -16.94 11.76 -20.34
N TRP A 136 -17.09 12.26 -19.11
CA TRP A 136 -16.46 11.66 -17.93
C TRP A 136 -17.14 10.38 -17.41
N ARG A 137 -18.42 10.15 -17.74
CA ARG A 137 -19.16 8.95 -17.32
C ARG A 137 -19.12 7.82 -18.35
N HIS A 138 -19.12 8.16 -19.63
CA HIS A 138 -19.37 7.21 -20.73
C HIS A 138 -18.30 7.25 -21.84
N GLY A 139 -17.32 8.16 -21.73
CA GLY A 139 -16.36 8.43 -22.80
C GLY A 139 -16.85 9.52 -23.75
N THR A 140 -15.91 10.13 -24.47
CA THR A 140 -16.17 11.28 -25.36
C THR A 140 -17.11 10.98 -26.51
N ASP A 141 -17.09 9.74 -27.01
CA ASP A 141 -17.87 9.32 -28.19
C ASP A 141 -19.37 9.26 -27.87
N GLN A 142 -19.74 8.77 -26.67
CA GLN A 142 -21.14 8.74 -26.24
C GLN A 142 -21.66 10.12 -25.84
N ALA A 143 -20.79 11.02 -25.38
CA ALA A 143 -21.17 12.39 -25.03
C ALA A 143 -21.57 13.21 -26.25
N ALA A 144 -20.95 12.97 -27.42
CA ALA A 144 -21.31 13.63 -28.67
C ALA A 144 -22.69 13.19 -29.21
N VAL A 145 -23.04 11.91 -29.04
CA VAL A 145 -24.31 11.34 -29.49
C VAL A 145 -25.51 11.81 -28.66
N ALA A 146 -25.30 12.06 -27.36
CA ALA A 146 -26.37 12.43 -26.43
C ALA A 146 -26.80 13.92 -26.49
N LEU A 147 -26.13 14.75 -27.29
CA LEU A 147 -26.42 16.19 -27.43
C LEU A 147 -26.84 16.61 -28.84
N GLY A 148 -26.86 15.67 -29.80
CA GLY A 148 -27.39 15.86 -31.15
C GLY A 148 -28.85 15.45 -31.24
#